data_AF-A0A1F8QSP8-F1
#
_entry.id   AF-A0A1F8QSP8-F1
#
_cell.length_a   1.000
_cell.length_b   1.000
_cell.length_c   1.000
_cell.angle_alpha   90.00
_cell.angle_beta   90.00
_cell.angle_gamma   90.00
#
_symmetry.space_group_name_H-M   'P 1'
#
loop_
_entity.id
_entity.type
_entity.pdbx_description
1 polymer ?
#
loop_
_entity_poly.entity_id
_entity_poly.type
_entity_poly.pdbx_seq_one_letter_code
_entity_poly.pdbx_strand_id
1 'polypeptide(L)'
;MIRHFLLHGLVIFIILLLAISPLLSAMLAGTIANRYGCELDEGSIHPCVVDGNDIGDTLYTLGMLGWLALGTIPLGLIAIAVYLVCILLFYLARWLIRREQAKPVIESVGPGT
;
A
#
# COMPACT_ATOMS: atom_id res chain seq x y z
N MET A 1 -22.74 0.66 -7.57
CA MET A 1 -21.60 1.56 -7.91
C MET A 1 -20.76 1.88 -6.68
N ILE A 2 -21.35 2.46 -5.62
CA ILE A 2 -20.63 2.85 -4.38
C ILE A 2 -19.85 1.69 -3.72
N ARG A 3 -20.46 0.50 -3.58
CA ARG A 3 -19.80 -0.67 -2.96
C ARG A 3 -18.50 -1.10 -3.66
N HIS A 4 -18.45 -1.03 -5.00
CA HIS A 4 -17.24 -1.40 -5.75
C HIS A 4 -16.14 -0.35 -5.57
N PHE A 5 -16.51 0.93 -5.57
CA PHE A 5 -15.56 2.01 -5.34
C PHE A 5 -14.95 1.94 -3.93
N LEU A 6 -15.77 1.65 -2.91
CA LEU A 6 -15.30 1.46 -1.54
C LEU A 6 -14.34 0.27 -1.40
N LEU A 7 -14.62 -0.86 -2.06
CA LEU A 7 -13.74 -2.03 -2.01
C LEU A 7 -12.38 -1.77 -2.68
N HIS A 8 -12.37 -1.14 -3.86
CA HIS A 8 -11.11 -0.80 -4.54
C HIS A 8 -10.28 0.21 -3.73
N GLY A 9 -10.94 1.21 -3.14
CA GLY A 9 -10.30 2.16 -2.23
C GLY A 9 -9.70 1.48 -0.99
N LEU A 10 -10.44 0.55 -0.39
CA LEU A 10 -9.97 -0.22 0.78
C LEU A 10 -8.74 -1.08 0.45
N VAL A 11 -8.72 -1.73 -0.72
CA VAL A 11 -7.55 -2.53 -1.15
C VAL A 11 -6.31 -1.65 -1.31
N ILE A 12 -6.45 -0.51 -2.01
CA ILE A 12 -5.33 0.44 -2.20
C ILE A 12 -4.84 0.99 -0.86
N PHE A 13 -5.77 1.31 0.05
CA PHE A 13 -5.44 1.80 1.38
C PHE A 13 -4.64 0.78 2.21
N ILE A 14 -5.03 -0.50 2.17
CA ILE A 14 -4.28 -1.57 2.84
C ILE A 14 -2.87 -1.71 2.25
N ILE A 15 -2.73 -1.68 0.92
CA ILE A 15 -1.40 -1.74 0.27
C ILE A 15 -0.52 -0.57 0.73
N LEU A 16 -1.08 0.64 0.80
CA LEU A 16 -0.36 1.83 1.23
C LEU A 16 0.11 1.72 2.69
N LEU A 17 -0.77 1.25 3.60
CA LEU A 17 -0.41 1.02 4.99
C LEU A 17 0.72 0.01 5.14
N LEU A 18 0.68 -1.09 4.39
CA LEU A 18 1.74 -2.10 4.41
C LEU A 18 3.06 -1.57 3.85
N ALA A 19 3.00 -0.78 2.77
CA ALA A 19 4.18 -0.19 2.15
C ALA A 19 4.91 0.79 3.09
N ILE A 20 4.15 1.60 3.83
CA ILE A 20 4.65 2.68 4.71
C ILE A 20 4.89 2.22 6.16
N SER A 21 4.29 1.11 6.59
CA SER A 21 4.45 0.51 7.93
C SER A 21 5.90 0.48 8.45
N PRO A 22 6.90 -0.07 7.72
CA PRO A 22 8.27 -0.12 8.21
C PRO A 22 8.89 1.26 8.43
N LEU A 23 8.55 2.24 7.58
CA LEU A 23 8.99 3.62 7.76
C LEU A 23 8.39 4.25 9.02
N LEU A 24 7.10 4.02 9.27
CA LEU A 24 6.43 4.50 10.49
C LEU A 24 7.05 3.87 11.74
N SER A 25 7.38 2.58 11.71
CA SER A 25 8.09 1.90 12.80
C SER A 25 9.41 2.60 13.15
N ALA A 26 10.25 2.88 12.17
CA ALA A 26 11.53 3.55 12.40
C ALA A 26 11.37 5.00 12.87
N MET A 27 10.39 5.74 12.34
CA MET A 27 10.06 7.08 12.83
C MET A 27 9.60 7.07 14.29
N LEU A 28 8.80 6.06 14.68
CA LEU A 28 8.38 5.89 16.06
C LEU A 28 9.58 5.61 16.97
N ALA A 29 10.52 4.74 16.57
CA ALA A 29 11.74 4.50 17.33
C ALA A 29 12.56 5.78 17.55
N GLY A 30 12.81 6.55 16.48
CA GLY A 30 13.57 7.80 16.56
C GLY A 30 12.87 8.87 17.40
N THR A 31 11.55 8.97 17.31
CA THR A 31 10.78 9.92 18.14
C THR A 31 10.81 9.54 19.62
N ILE A 32 10.75 8.25 19.96
CA ILE A 32 10.89 7.77 21.35
C ILE A 32 12.31 8.05 21.85
N ALA A 33 13.35 7.66 21.11
CA ALA A 33 14.75 7.92 21.48
C ALA A 33 15.00 9.41 21.77
N ASN A 34 14.57 10.28 20.85
CA ASN A 34 14.73 11.73 20.99
C ASN A 34 13.95 12.31 22.18
N ARG A 35 12.81 11.72 22.54
CA ARG A 35 12.00 12.16 23.69
C ARG A 35 12.64 11.81 25.03
N TYR A 36 13.35 10.69 25.11
CA TYR A 36 14.03 10.23 26.33
C TYR A 36 15.52 10.56 26.36
N GLY A 37 16.07 11.20 25.30
CA GLY A 37 17.48 11.56 25.21
C GLY A 37 18.40 10.35 24.99
N CYS A 38 17.86 9.25 24.46
CA CYS A 38 18.61 8.04 24.16
C CYS A 38 19.29 8.15 22.80
N GLU A 39 20.46 7.53 22.67
CA GLU A 39 21.12 7.35 21.39
C GLU A 39 20.44 6.23 20.60
N LEU A 40 20.21 6.46 19.30
CA LEU A 40 19.66 5.46 18.40
C LEU A 40 20.43 5.55 17.08
N ASP A 41 21.18 4.50 16.77
CA ASP A 41 21.89 4.36 15.50
C ASP A 41 21.66 2.99 14.87
N GLU A 42 22.17 2.84 13.65
CA GLU A 42 22.03 1.65 12.83
C GLU A 42 23.21 0.67 12.97
N GLY A 43 24.22 1.00 13.78
CA GLY A 43 25.44 0.23 13.94
C GLY A 43 25.50 -0.60 15.23
N SER A 44 24.73 -0.20 16.25
CA SER A 44 24.80 -0.80 17.58
C SER A 44 23.52 -0.59 18.40
N ILE A 45 23.35 -1.46 19.40
CA ILE A 45 22.26 -1.35 20.37
C ILE A 45 22.75 -0.48 21.53
N HIS A 46 22.01 0.59 21.82
CA HIS A 46 22.27 1.48 22.95
C HIS A 46 21.22 1.29 24.04
N PRO A 47 21.62 1.18 25.32
CA PRO A 47 20.69 1.07 26.43
C PRO A 47 19.82 2.33 26.53
N CYS A 48 18.51 2.14 26.66
CA CYS A 48 17.55 3.23 26.80
C CYS A 48 16.54 2.88 27.90
N VAL A 49 16.76 3.42 29.10
CA VAL A 49 15.95 3.08 30.27
C VAL A 49 14.78 4.04 30.41
N VAL A 50 13.56 3.51 30.25
CA VAL A 50 12.29 4.24 30.44
C VAL A 50 11.52 3.56 31.57
N ASP A 51 11.16 4.33 32.60
CA ASP A 51 10.48 3.82 33.81
C ASP A 51 11.16 2.59 34.46
N GLY A 52 12.50 2.53 34.37
CA GLY A 52 13.30 1.44 34.92
C GLY A 52 13.44 0.21 34.02
N ASN A 53 12.83 0.20 32.83
CA ASN A 53 12.96 -0.87 31.84
C ASN A 53 13.84 -0.44 30.67
N ASP A 54 14.82 -1.26 30.29
CA ASP A 54 15.64 -1.01 29.11
C ASP A 54 14.87 -1.43 27.84
N ILE A 55 14.55 -0.44 27.01
CA ILE A 55 13.87 -0.60 25.72
C ILE A 55 14.82 -0.41 24.52
N GLY A 56 16.13 -0.29 24.76
CA GLY A 56 17.14 -0.05 23.72
C GLY A 56 17.11 -1.05 22.57
N ASP A 57 17.06 -2.35 22.88
CA ASP A 57 16.96 -3.43 21.88
C ASP A 57 15.68 -3.34 21.04
N THR A 58 14.57 -2.96 21.68
CA THR A 58 13.28 -2.76 21.00
C THR A 58 13.35 -1.58 20.04
N LEU A 59 13.92 -0.44 20.47
CA LEU A 59 14.09 0.73 19.61
C LEU A 59 15.03 0.43 18.43
N TYR A 60 16.12 -0.28 18.67
CA TYR A 60 17.03 -0.71 17.60
C TYR A 60 16.31 -1.59 16.58
N THR A 61 15.53 -2.58 17.05
CA THR A 61 14.75 -3.43 16.15
C THR A 61 13.72 -2.63 15.35
N LEU A 62 12.99 -1.72 15.99
CA LEU A 62 12.01 -0.84 15.32
C LEU A 62 12.67 0.10 14.29
N GLY A 63 13.87 0.60 14.59
CA GLY A 63 14.71 1.38 13.68
C GLY A 63 15.17 0.55 12.48
N MET A 64 15.64 -0.68 12.73
CA MET A 64 16.08 -1.62 11.69
C MET A 64 14.95 -2.03 10.74
N LEU A 65 13.71 -2.12 11.23
CA LEU A 65 12.55 -2.33 10.36
C LEU A 65 12.40 -1.22 9.30
N GLY A 66 12.93 -0.02 9.54
CA GLY A 66 12.99 1.06 8.56
C GLY A 66 13.71 0.66 7.27
N TRP A 67 14.71 -0.22 7.33
CA TRP A 67 15.40 -0.73 6.14
C TRP A 67 14.48 -1.50 5.21
N LEU A 68 13.44 -2.16 5.75
CA LEU A 68 12.43 -2.82 4.92
C LEU A 68 11.68 -1.82 4.03
N ALA A 69 11.60 -0.54 4.41
CA ALA A 69 10.97 0.50 3.60
C ALA A 69 11.60 0.63 2.20
N LEU A 70 12.91 0.36 2.07
CA LEU A 70 13.61 0.35 0.78
C LEU A 70 13.03 -0.70 -0.18
N GLY A 71 12.50 -1.81 0.34
CA GLY A 71 11.85 -2.86 -0.44
C GLY A 71 10.33 -2.70 -0.51
N THR A 72 9.68 -2.43 0.62
CA THR A 72 8.21 -2.40 0.71
C THR A 72 7.61 -1.20 0.00
N ILE A 73 8.30 -0.05 -0.06
CA ILE A 73 7.79 1.13 -0.78
C ILE A 73 7.76 0.86 -2.29
N PRO A 74 8.86 0.43 -2.95
CA PRO A 74 8.82 0.05 -4.36
C PRO A 74 7.83 -1.08 -4.65
N LEU A 75 7.80 -2.12 -3.81
CA LEU A 75 6.84 -3.23 -3.97
C LEU A 75 5.40 -2.76 -3.84
N GLY A 76 5.09 -1.89 -2.89
CA GLY A 76 3.77 -1.29 -2.73
C GLY A 76 3.36 -0.46 -3.93
N LEU A 77 4.28 0.35 -4.49
CA LEU A 77 4.04 1.12 -5.71
C LEU A 77 3.74 0.21 -6.91
N ILE A 78 4.53 -0.85 -7.10
CA ILE A 78 4.31 -1.85 -8.15
C ILE A 78 2.97 -2.55 -7.96
N ALA A 79 2.62 -2.94 -6.72
CA ALA A 79 1.35 -3.58 -6.42
C ALA A 79 0.15 -2.68 -6.76
N ILE A 80 0.21 -1.39 -6.42
CA ILE A 80 -0.81 -0.40 -6.79
C ILE A 80 -0.89 -0.27 -8.32
N ALA A 81 0.25 -0.13 -9.00
CA ALA A 81 0.28 0.00 -10.46
C ALA A 81 -0.35 -1.21 -11.16
N VAL A 82 0.05 -2.43 -10.77
CA VAL A 82 -0.51 -3.68 -11.31
C VAL A 82 -2.01 -3.76 -11.04
N TYR A 83 -2.46 -3.44 -9.83
CA TYR A 83 -3.86 -3.46 -9.47
C TYR A 83 -4.71 -2.49 -10.33
N LEU A 84 -4.23 -1.27 -10.53
CA LEU A 84 -4.89 -0.28 -11.38
C LEU A 84 -4.96 -0.72 -12.84
N VAL A 85 -3.88 -1.30 -13.38
CA VAL A 85 -3.85 -1.86 -14.73
C VAL A 85 -4.85 -3.00 -14.88
N CYS A 86 -4.89 -3.95 -13.94
CA CYS A 86 -5.85 -5.04 -13.96
C CYS A 86 -7.30 -4.56 -13.93
N ILE A 87 -7.61 -3.57 -13.07
CA ILE A 87 -8.93 -2.95 -13.00
C ILE A 87 -9.29 -2.29 -14.34
N LEU A 88 -8.37 -1.51 -14.90
CA LEU A 88 -8.57 -0.83 -16.17
C LEU A 88 -8.86 -1.83 -17.29
N LEU A 89 -8.03 -2.87 -17.42
CA LEU A 89 -8.21 -3.93 -18.42
C LEU A 89 -9.54 -4.66 -18.25
N PHE A 90 -9.94 -4.97 -17.01
CA PHE A 90 -11.21 -5.62 -16.72
C PHE A 90 -12.41 -4.77 -17.15
N TYR A 91 -12.40 -3.47 -16.84
CA TYR A 91 -13.48 -2.57 -17.25
C TYR A 91 -13.49 -2.32 -18.76
N LEU A 92 -12.32 -2.21 -19.40
CA LEU A 92 -12.19 -2.07 -20.86
C LEU A 92 -12.72 -3.31 -21.59
N ALA A 93 -12.29 -4.50 -21.20
CA ALA A 93 -12.77 -5.76 -21.79
C ALA A 93 -14.29 -5.90 -21.66
N ARG A 94 -14.82 -5.59 -20.47
CA ARG A 94 -16.28 -5.63 -20.23
C ARG A 94 -17.04 -4.62 -21.07
N TRP A 95 -16.45 -3.46 -21.33
CA TRP A 95 -17.04 -2.44 -22.19
C TRP A 95 -16.99 -2.82 -23.67
N LEU A 96 -15.88 -3.40 -24.15
CA LEU A 96 -15.73 -3.87 -25.53
C LEU A 96 -16.72 -5.00 -25.85
N ILE A 97 -16.82 -6.01 -24.97
CA ILE A 97 -17.76 -7.13 -25.16
C ILE A 97 -19.22 -6.61 -25.20
N ARG A 98 -19.57 -5.62 -24.38
CA ARG A 98 -20.90 -4.99 -24.42
C ARG A 98 -21.20 -4.28 -25.74
N ARG A 99 -20.18 -3.72 -26.40
CA ARG A 99 -20.33 -3.05 -27.71
C ARG A 99 -20.58 -4.05 -28.83
N GLU A 100 -19.87 -5.17 -28.85
CA GLU A 100 -20.06 -6.20 -29.87
C GLU A 100 -21.46 -6.80 -29.83
N GLN A 101 -22.04 -6.99 -28.64
CA GLN A 101 -23.40 -7.48 -28.47
C GLN A 101 -24.49 -6.49 -28.94
N ALA A 102 -24.19 -5.18 -29.01
CA ALA A 102 -25.14 -4.17 -29.50
C ALA A 102 -25.20 -4.09 -31.04
N LYS A 103 -24.15 -4.54 -31.74
CA LYS A 103 -24.06 -4.51 -33.21
C LYS A 103 -25.05 -5.44 -33.93
N PRO A 104 -25.29 -6.71 -33.52
CA PRO A 104 -26.17 -7.62 -34.28
C PRO A 104 -27.66 -7.26 -34.25
N VAL A 105 -28.14 -6.54 -33.23
CA VAL A 105 -29.56 -6.12 -33.15
C VAL A 105 -29.89 -5.03 -34.17
N ILE A 106 -29.01 -4.04 -34.34
CA ILE A 106 -29.21 -2.93 -35.28
C ILE A 106 -29.24 -3.43 -36.73
N GLU A 107 -28.42 -4.43 -37.08
CA GLU A 107 -28.36 -4.97 -38.44
C GLU A 107 -29.60 -5.79 -38.82
N SER A 108 -30.31 -6.36 -37.84
CA SER A 108 -31.60 -7.05 -38.03
C SER A 108 -32.80 -6.10 -38.13
N VAL A 109 -32.64 -4.83 -37.72
CA VAL A 109 -33.61 -3.74 -37.92
C VAL A 109 -33.13 -2.88 -39.10
N GLY A 110 -32.59 -3.51 -40.14
CA GLY A 110 -32.43 -2.85 -41.43
C GLY A 110 -33.81 -2.49 -41.99
N PRO A 111 -33.96 -1.36 -42.71
CA PRO A 111 -35.24 -0.87 -43.18
C PRO A 111 -35.89 -1.92 -44.10
N GLY A 112 -36.94 -2.57 -43.60
CA GLY A 112 -37.88 -3.32 -44.42
C GLY A 112 -38.80 -2.36 -45.16
N THR A 113 -38.24 -1.57 -46.08
CA THR A 113 -38.88 -0.86 -47.21
C THR A 113 -37.81 -0.43 -48.19
#